data_AF-A0A367FFU3-F1
#
_entry.id   AF-A0A367FFU3-F1
#
_cell.length_a   1.000
_cell.length_b   1.000
_cell.length_c   1.000
_cell.angle_alpha   90.00
_cell.angle_beta   90.00
_cell.angle_gamma   90.00
#
_symmetry.space_group_name_H-M   'P 1'
#
loop_
_entity.id
_entity.type
_entity.pdbx_description
1 polymer ?
#
loop_
_entity_poly.entity_id
_entity_poly.type
_entity_poly.pdbx_seq_one_letter_code
_entity_poly.pdbx_strand_id
1 'polypeptide(L)'
;MSPRRRSKPQTRSALVDIAARLLADEGPEALSARRIAAEAGSSTMAVYTNFGGMSGLVREMVYEGFARMENYFSHVAPTGDPVADMALFGRAYRHNALTNPHLYAVMFGGASLGGFSLSAEDRQYGRFTLSTVVECATRCIEAGRFRTGDAELVAHQLWTAIHGLVALELGDYLIEPCDADRVFEAQLTSLMIGVGDTLEAATRSVTSSHARLATEIEPAEPAPVTERPAGDRTA
;
A
#
# COMPACT_ATOMS: atom_id res chain seq x y z
N MET A 1 -31.64 -11.47 34.26
CA MET A 1 -31.40 -10.70 33.02
C MET A 1 -29.92 -10.72 32.73
N SER A 2 -29.46 -11.47 31.73
CA SER A 2 -28.05 -11.47 31.31
C SER A 2 -27.71 -10.16 30.60
N PRO A 3 -26.54 -9.54 30.82
CA PRO A 3 -26.18 -8.32 30.14
C PRO A 3 -26.01 -8.61 28.64
N ARG A 4 -26.82 -7.96 27.79
CA ARG A 4 -26.59 -7.91 26.34
C ARG A 4 -25.19 -7.34 26.12
N ARG A 5 -24.25 -8.18 25.69
CA ARG A 5 -22.92 -7.76 25.24
C ARG A 5 -23.15 -6.67 24.20
N ARG A 6 -22.95 -5.40 24.55
CA ARG A 6 -23.06 -4.29 23.61
C ARG A 6 -21.98 -4.54 22.57
N SER A 7 -22.40 -4.92 21.36
CA SER A 7 -21.54 -4.91 20.17
C SER A 7 -20.84 -3.56 20.14
N LYS A 8 -19.51 -3.54 20.16
CA LYS A 8 -18.79 -2.31 19.82
C LYS A 8 -19.29 -1.86 18.44
N PRO A 9 -19.52 -0.56 18.19
CA PRO A 9 -19.72 -0.09 16.84
C PRO A 9 -18.49 -0.52 16.04
N GLN A 10 -18.69 -1.34 15.02
CA GLN A 10 -17.58 -1.68 14.13
C GLN A 10 -17.22 -0.46 13.32
N THR A 11 -15.92 -0.21 13.25
CA THR A 11 -15.39 0.90 12.47
C THR A 11 -15.65 0.65 11.00
N ARG A 12 -15.79 1.73 10.25
CA ARG A 12 -15.82 1.71 8.77
C ARG A 12 -14.69 0.84 8.20
N SER A 13 -13.49 0.95 8.77
CA SER A 13 -12.31 0.18 8.37
C SER A 13 -12.50 -1.34 8.56
N ALA A 14 -13.15 -1.79 9.64
CA ALA A 14 -13.42 -3.22 9.84
C ALA A 14 -14.32 -3.82 8.74
N LEU A 15 -15.31 -3.06 8.25
CA LEU A 15 -16.16 -3.51 7.14
C LEU A 15 -15.36 -3.58 5.82
N VAL A 16 -14.41 -2.67 5.63
CA VAL A 16 -13.49 -2.67 4.48
C VAL A 16 -12.56 -3.87 4.53
N ASP A 17 -11.94 -4.16 5.67
CA ASP A 17 -11.06 -5.32 5.85
C ASP A 17 -11.78 -6.65 5.62
N ILE A 18 -13.00 -6.80 6.15
CA ILE A 18 -13.85 -7.98 5.92
C ILE A 18 -14.16 -8.12 4.43
N ALA A 19 -14.56 -7.04 3.77
CA ALA A 19 -14.90 -7.08 2.35
C ALA A 19 -13.68 -7.44 1.48
N ALA A 20 -12.52 -6.86 1.76
CA ALA A 20 -11.28 -7.14 1.03
C ALA A 20 -10.87 -8.60 1.19
N ARG A 21 -10.93 -9.14 2.42
CA ARG A 21 -10.63 -10.55 2.68
C ARG A 21 -11.61 -11.49 1.99
N LEU A 22 -12.92 -11.26 2.10
CA LEU A 22 -13.93 -12.07 1.42
C LEU A 22 -13.67 -12.12 -0.09
N LEU A 23 -13.31 -10.98 -0.67
CA LEU A 23 -13.03 -10.88 -2.09
C LEU A 23 -11.74 -11.63 -2.50
N ALA A 24 -10.69 -11.53 -1.68
CA ALA A 24 -9.41 -12.17 -1.94
C ALA A 24 -9.47 -13.70 -1.76
N ASP A 25 -10.10 -14.17 -0.68
CA ASP A 25 -10.08 -15.59 -0.29
C ASP A 25 -11.18 -16.40 -0.97
N GLU A 26 -12.39 -15.85 -1.05
CA GLU A 26 -13.59 -16.57 -1.52
C GLU A 26 -14.06 -16.08 -2.91
N GLY A 27 -13.43 -15.03 -3.43
CA GLY A 27 -13.72 -14.49 -4.74
C GLY A 27 -14.96 -13.58 -4.79
N PRO A 28 -15.32 -13.11 -6.00
CA PRO A 28 -16.34 -12.09 -6.20
C PRO A 28 -17.74 -12.47 -5.74
N GLU A 29 -18.08 -13.76 -5.77
CA GLU A 29 -19.41 -14.25 -5.39
C GLU A 29 -19.69 -14.09 -3.89
N ALA A 30 -18.63 -14.06 -3.07
CA ALA A 30 -18.73 -13.86 -1.62
C ALA A 30 -19.00 -12.38 -1.24
N LEU A 31 -18.75 -11.45 -2.15
CA LEU A 31 -18.83 -10.01 -1.90
C LEU A 31 -20.29 -9.51 -1.92
N SER A 32 -20.99 -9.70 -0.79
CA SER A 32 -22.37 -9.23 -0.61
C SER A 32 -22.57 -8.52 0.72
N ALA A 33 -23.46 -7.52 0.74
CA ALA A 33 -23.78 -6.77 1.96
C ALA A 33 -24.26 -7.67 3.11
N ARG A 34 -24.98 -8.76 2.79
CA ARG A 34 -25.44 -9.75 3.77
C ARG A 34 -24.27 -10.54 4.37
N ARG A 35 -23.33 -11.01 3.53
CA ARG A 35 -22.16 -11.76 4.00
C ARG A 35 -21.26 -10.88 4.86
N ILE A 36 -20.93 -9.68 4.39
CA ILE A 36 -20.12 -8.71 5.12
C ILE A 36 -20.77 -8.37 6.46
N ALA A 37 -22.08 -8.07 6.48
CA ALA A 37 -22.78 -7.74 7.71
C ALA A 37 -22.84 -8.92 8.69
N ALA A 38 -23.06 -10.15 8.20
CA ALA A 38 -23.08 -11.34 9.03
C ALA A 38 -21.72 -11.59 9.70
N GLU A 39 -20.64 -11.47 8.95
CA GLU A 39 -19.27 -11.69 9.44
C GLU A 39 -18.80 -10.58 10.37
N ALA A 40 -19.20 -9.34 10.07
CA ALA A 40 -19.05 -8.23 10.99
C ALA A 40 -19.86 -8.48 12.28
N GLY A 41 -21.02 -9.13 12.22
CA GLY A 41 -21.99 -9.09 13.31
C GLY A 41 -22.70 -7.74 13.39
N SER A 42 -22.92 -7.11 12.22
CA SER A 42 -23.66 -5.86 12.04
C SER A 42 -24.93 -6.09 11.19
N SER A 43 -25.73 -5.05 10.98
CA SER A 43 -26.84 -5.11 10.03
C SER A 43 -26.35 -4.77 8.62
N THR A 44 -27.05 -5.26 7.60
CA THR A 44 -26.79 -4.86 6.20
C THR A 44 -26.89 -3.35 6.01
N MET A 45 -27.74 -2.68 6.79
CA MET A 45 -27.84 -1.22 6.81
C MET A 45 -26.52 -0.53 7.14
N ALA A 46 -25.61 -1.14 7.90
CA ALA A 46 -24.29 -0.56 8.16
C ALA A 46 -23.51 -0.34 6.86
N VAL A 47 -23.58 -1.26 5.90
CA VAL A 47 -22.92 -1.09 4.59
C VAL A 47 -23.52 0.09 3.82
N TYR A 48 -24.85 0.20 3.79
CA TYR A 48 -25.54 1.29 3.11
C TYR A 48 -25.28 2.64 3.78
N THR A 49 -25.29 2.70 5.11
CA THR A 49 -25.05 3.94 5.87
C THR A 49 -23.62 4.43 5.73
N ASN A 50 -22.62 3.54 5.83
CA ASN A 50 -21.21 3.94 5.78
C ASN A 50 -20.72 4.24 4.36
N PHE A 51 -21.27 3.55 3.35
CA PHE A 51 -20.68 3.53 2.00
C PHE A 51 -21.65 3.93 0.89
N GLY A 52 -22.95 4.08 1.17
CA GLY A 52 -23.96 4.31 0.13
C GLY A 52 -24.24 3.08 -0.74
N GLY A 53 -23.79 1.89 -0.30
CA GLY A 53 -23.99 0.61 -1.00
C GLY A 53 -22.68 -0.10 -1.36
N MET A 54 -22.79 -1.23 -2.06
CA MET A 54 -21.66 -2.10 -2.38
C MET A 54 -20.63 -1.44 -3.31
N SER A 55 -21.06 -0.70 -4.34
CA SER A 55 -20.13 0.02 -5.22
C SER A 55 -19.31 1.05 -4.44
N GLY A 56 -19.93 1.71 -3.46
CA GLY A 56 -19.22 2.63 -2.58
C GLY A 56 -18.21 1.91 -1.69
N LEU A 57 -18.57 0.74 -1.15
CA LEU A 57 -17.63 -0.07 -0.36
C LEU A 57 -16.43 -0.53 -1.20
N VAL A 58 -16.63 -0.95 -2.45
CA VAL A 58 -15.55 -1.33 -3.36
C VAL A 58 -14.56 -0.20 -3.59
N ARG A 59 -15.07 1.02 -3.84
CA ARG A 59 -14.22 2.21 -3.94
C ARG A 59 -13.45 2.47 -2.66
N GLU A 60 -14.10 2.34 -1.50
CA GLU A 60 -13.43 2.56 -0.21
C GLU A 60 -12.35 1.52 0.10
N MET A 61 -12.43 0.28 -0.42
CA MET A 61 -11.33 -0.68 -0.30
C MET A 61 -10.06 -0.18 -1.00
N VAL A 62 -10.19 0.40 -2.21
CA VAL A 62 -9.05 1.00 -2.93
C VAL A 62 -8.48 2.18 -2.15
N TYR A 63 -9.35 3.05 -1.63
CA TYR A 63 -8.94 4.26 -0.92
C TYR A 63 -8.26 3.93 0.41
N GLU A 64 -8.80 2.99 1.19
CA GLU A 64 -8.18 2.51 2.42
C GLU A 64 -6.80 1.89 2.14
N GLY A 65 -6.67 1.11 1.06
CA GLY A 65 -5.39 0.53 0.67
C GLY A 65 -4.31 1.58 0.39
N PHE A 66 -4.64 2.63 -0.39
CA PHE A 66 -3.71 3.74 -0.64
C PHE A 66 -3.47 4.60 0.60
N ALA A 67 -4.47 4.80 1.46
CA ALA A 67 -4.29 5.54 2.70
C ALA A 67 -3.35 4.83 3.68
N ARG A 68 -3.44 3.49 3.79
CA ARG A 68 -2.49 2.70 4.59
C ARG A 68 -1.08 2.75 4.01
N MET A 69 -0.95 2.69 2.69
CA MET A 69 0.35 2.88 2.02
C MET A 69 0.95 4.26 2.31
N GLU A 70 0.14 5.32 2.18
CA GLU A 70 0.56 6.68 2.50
C GLU A 70 0.96 6.84 3.96
N ASN A 71 0.23 6.21 4.88
CA ASN A 71 0.59 6.20 6.29
C ASN A 71 2.01 5.65 6.48
N TYR A 72 2.37 4.51 5.88
CA TYR A 72 3.76 4.01 5.96
C TYR A 72 4.77 4.94 5.28
N PHE A 73 4.42 5.55 4.14
CA PHE A 73 5.29 6.50 3.44
C PHE A 73 5.56 7.75 4.29
N SER A 74 4.58 8.23 5.04
CA SER A 74 4.72 9.39 5.92
C SER A 74 5.72 9.19 7.07
N HIS A 75 6.05 7.94 7.40
CA HIS A 75 7.04 7.61 8.42
C HIS A 75 8.47 7.60 7.87
N VAL A 76 8.66 7.71 6.55
CA VAL A 76 10.00 7.80 5.93
C VAL A 76 10.57 9.19 6.16
N ALA A 77 11.33 9.36 7.24
CA ALA A 77 11.93 10.66 7.57
C ALA A 77 13.07 11.01 6.59
N PRO A 78 13.10 12.23 6.03
CA PRO A 78 14.22 12.71 5.23
C PRO A 78 15.54 12.75 6.03
N THR A 79 16.61 12.19 5.48
CA THR A 79 17.95 12.19 6.09
C THR A 79 19.02 12.85 5.21
N GLY A 80 20.28 12.86 5.69
CA GLY A 80 21.44 13.27 4.88
C GLY A 80 21.82 12.27 3.79
N ASP A 81 21.22 11.06 3.77
CA ASP A 81 21.44 10.04 2.75
C ASP A 81 20.13 9.77 1.98
N PRO A 82 19.82 10.55 0.93
CA PRO A 82 18.53 10.43 0.23
C PRO A 82 18.36 9.08 -0.49
N VAL A 83 19.45 8.36 -0.80
CA VAL A 83 19.37 7.01 -1.36
C VAL A 83 18.91 5.99 -0.30
N ALA A 84 19.28 6.19 0.97
CA ALA A 84 18.76 5.36 2.06
C ALA A 84 17.27 5.64 2.30
N ASP A 85 16.85 6.90 2.19
CA ASP A 85 15.43 7.28 2.24
C ASP A 85 14.65 6.61 1.08
N MET A 86 15.21 6.64 -0.14
CA MET A 86 14.61 6.00 -1.31
C MET A 86 14.47 4.48 -1.15
N ALA A 87 15.52 3.82 -0.64
CA ALA A 87 15.46 2.41 -0.33
C ALA A 87 14.43 2.09 0.77
N LEU A 88 14.25 2.99 1.75
CA LEU A 88 13.24 2.84 2.79
C LEU A 88 11.82 2.99 2.24
N PHE A 89 11.56 3.84 1.24
CA PHE A 89 10.27 3.85 0.52
C PHE A 89 9.97 2.50 -0.14
N GLY A 90 10.96 1.86 -0.76
CA GLY A 90 10.81 0.51 -1.31
C GLY A 90 10.44 -0.52 -0.24
N ARG A 91 11.06 -0.43 0.94
CA ARG A 91 10.75 -1.28 2.11
C ARG A 91 9.36 -1.02 2.66
N ALA A 92 8.96 0.25 2.80
CA ALA A 92 7.62 0.64 3.24
C ALA A 92 6.54 0.15 2.28
N TYR A 93 6.82 0.19 0.97
CA TYR A 93 5.92 -0.36 -0.05
C TYR A 93 5.73 -1.88 0.10
N ARG A 94 6.82 -2.63 0.24
CA ARG A 94 6.79 -4.08 0.49
C ARG A 94 6.06 -4.40 1.81
N HIS A 95 6.41 -3.70 2.89
CA HIS A 95 5.77 -3.86 4.19
C HIS A 95 4.26 -3.63 4.13
N ASN A 96 3.81 -2.57 3.47
CA ASN A 96 2.37 -2.32 3.28
C ASN A 96 1.66 -3.49 2.58
N ALA A 97 2.28 -4.03 1.53
CA ALA A 97 1.70 -5.11 0.75
C ALA A 97 1.58 -6.41 1.57
N LEU A 98 2.63 -6.74 2.34
CA LEU A 98 2.65 -7.93 3.21
C LEU A 98 1.71 -7.81 4.41
N THR A 99 1.58 -6.60 4.98
CA THR A 99 0.67 -6.34 6.11
C THR A 99 -0.80 -6.23 5.66
N ASN A 100 -1.05 -5.79 4.43
CA ASN A 100 -2.40 -5.58 3.89
C ASN A 100 -2.64 -6.30 2.55
N PRO A 101 -2.40 -7.63 2.45
CA PRO A 101 -2.38 -8.35 1.17
C PRO A 101 -3.72 -8.30 0.42
N HIS A 102 -4.83 -8.37 1.16
CA HIS A 102 -6.17 -8.33 0.56
C HIS A 102 -6.48 -6.96 -0.06
N LEU A 103 -6.14 -5.87 0.64
CA LEU A 103 -6.32 -4.51 0.10
C LEU A 103 -5.36 -4.27 -1.07
N TYR A 104 -4.12 -4.75 -0.97
CA TYR A 104 -3.14 -4.66 -2.05
C TYR A 104 -3.65 -5.30 -3.35
N ALA A 105 -4.25 -6.49 -3.26
CA ALA A 105 -4.86 -7.17 -4.40
C ALA A 105 -6.00 -6.34 -5.03
N VAL A 106 -6.79 -5.62 -4.22
CA VAL A 106 -7.86 -4.75 -4.71
C VAL A 106 -7.31 -3.49 -5.38
N MET A 107 -6.30 -2.84 -4.80
CA MET A 107 -5.72 -1.58 -5.30
C MET A 107 -5.22 -1.69 -6.75
N PHE A 108 -4.52 -2.79 -7.06
CA PHE A 108 -3.84 -2.97 -8.35
C PHE A 108 -4.57 -3.94 -9.28
N GLY A 109 -5.82 -4.31 -8.95
CA GLY A 109 -6.67 -5.12 -9.82
C GLY A 109 -6.29 -6.60 -9.88
N GLY A 110 -5.55 -7.10 -8.89
CA GLY A 110 -5.29 -8.53 -8.70
C GLY A 110 -6.55 -9.32 -8.28
N ALA A 111 -7.58 -8.65 -7.76
CA ALA A 111 -8.87 -9.25 -7.41
C ALA A 111 -9.99 -8.85 -8.39
N SER A 112 -10.81 -9.82 -8.80
CA SER A 112 -12.03 -9.57 -9.58
C SER A 112 -13.07 -8.89 -8.69
N LEU A 113 -13.61 -7.74 -9.10
CA LEU A 113 -14.57 -6.95 -8.32
C LEU A 113 -16.02 -7.41 -8.47
N GLY A 114 -16.28 -8.63 -8.97
CA GLY A 114 -17.63 -9.23 -8.96
C GLY A 114 -18.72 -8.43 -9.68
N GLY A 115 -18.37 -7.79 -10.79
CA GLY A 115 -19.29 -6.97 -11.58
C GLY A 115 -19.37 -5.50 -11.12
N PHE A 116 -18.70 -5.13 -10.03
CA PHE A 116 -18.47 -3.73 -9.69
C PHE A 116 -17.34 -3.15 -10.55
N SER A 117 -17.40 -1.85 -10.83
CA SER A 117 -16.39 -1.14 -11.60
C SER A 117 -15.83 0.05 -10.82
N LEU A 118 -14.53 0.26 -10.98
CA LEU A 118 -13.83 1.46 -10.53
C LEU A 118 -13.71 2.43 -11.71
N SER A 119 -14.01 3.70 -11.46
CA SER A 119 -13.80 4.78 -12.43
C SER A 119 -12.30 4.98 -12.69
N ALA A 120 -11.98 5.78 -13.71
CA ALA A 120 -10.59 6.17 -13.97
C ALA A 120 -10.00 6.99 -12.82
N GLU A 121 -10.82 7.79 -12.13
CA GLU A 121 -10.41 8.57 -10.97
C GLU A 121 -10.11 7.65 -9.77
N ASP A 122 -10.98 6.67 -9.50
CA ASP A 122 -10.77 5.73 -8.40
C ASP A 122 -9.45 4.96 -8.54
N ARG A 123 -9.09 4.58 -9.77
CA ARG A 123 -7.82 3.90 -10.09
C ARG A 123 -6.61 4.80 -9.97
N GLN A 124 -6.79 6.10 -10.15
CA GLN A 124 -5.72 7.10 -10.09
C GLN A 124 -5.56 7.72 -8.71
N TYR A 125 -6.44 7.40 -7.76
CA TYR A 125 -6.38 7.91 -6.40
C TYR A 125 -4.97 7.76 -5.81
N GLY A 126 -4.35 6.59 -5.98
CA GLY A 126 -2.99 6.33 -5.48
C GLY A 126 -1.85 7.15 -6.08
N ARG A 127 -2.08 7.97 -7.11
CA ARG A 127 -0.98 8.74 -7.74
C ARG A 127 -0.32 9.73 -6.78
N PHE A 128 -1.02 10.22 -5.75
CA PHE A 128 -0.41 11.15 -4.80
C PHE A 128 0.69 10.48 -3.97
N THR A 129 0.63 9.17 -3.70
CA THR A 129 1.70 8.49 -2.94
C THR A 129 3.02 8.49 -3.71
N LEU A 130 2.99 8.69 -5.03
CA LEU A 130 4.18 8.79 -5.85
C LEU A 130 4.89 10.14 -5.70
N SER A 131 4.20 11.22 -5.28
CA SER A 131 4.82 12.55 -5.22
C SER A 131 5.96 12.62 -4.20
N THR A 132 5.79 12.01 -3.02
CA THR A 132 6.85 11.91 -2.00
C THR A 132 8.05 11.09 -2.48
N VAL A 133 7.82 10.07 -3.30
CA VAL A 133 8.89 9.30 -3.95
C VAL A 133 9.62 10.15 -5.00
N VAL A 134 8.89 10.96 -5.79
CA VAL A 134 9.48 11.90 -6.76
C VAL A 134 10.32 12.97 -6.07
N GLU A 135 9.85 13.51 -4.94
CA GLU A 135 10.62 14.44 -4.11
C GLU A 135 11.92 13.80 -3.60
N CYS A 136 11.86 12.55 -3.14
CA CYS A 136 13.05 11.80 -2.73
C CYS A 136 14.03 11.55 -3.88
N ALA A 137 13.51 11.21 -5.08
CA ALA A 137 14.34 11.06 -6.29
C ALA A 137 15.04 12.36 -6.66
N THR A 138 14.34 13.50 -6.52
CA THR A 138 14.89 14.83 -6.74
C THR A 138 16.07 15.09 -5.80
N ARG A 139 15.92 14.81 -4.50
CA ARG A 139 17.01 14.91 -3.51
C ARG A 139 18.21 14.01 -3.84
N CYS A 140 17.98 12.82 -4.38
CA CYS A 140 19.06 11.93 -4.82
C CYS A 140 19.85 12.51 -6.00
N ILE A 141 19.16 13.17 -6.94
CA ILE A 141 19.78 13.85 -8.08
C ILE A 141 20.56 15.08 -7.62
N GLU A 142 19.97 15.91 -6.76
CA GLU A 142 20.61 17.12 -6.21
C GLU A 142 21.86 16.78 -5.37
N ALA A 143 21.84 15.66 -4.65
CA ALA A 143 22.99 15.14 -3.92
C ALA A 143 24.07 14.54 -4.84
N GLY A 144 23.85 14.50 -6.16
CA GLY A 144 24.76 13.90 -7.14
C GLY A 144 24.89 12.38 -7.01
N ARG A 145 23.97 11.73 -6.28
CA ARG A 145 23.97 10.28 -6.08
C ARG A 145 23.28 9.56 -7.24
N PHE A 146 22.25 10.15 -7.82
CA PHE A 146 21.64 9.67 -9.08
C PHE A 146 22.08 10.55 -10.25
N ARG A 147 22.02 10.00 -11.47
CA ARG A 147 22.32 10.80 -12.67
C ARG A 147 21.31 11.93 -12.82
N THR A 148 21.76 13.07 -13.30
CA THR A 148 20.86 14.16 -13.71
C THR A 148 19.85 13.65 -14.73
N GLY A 149 18.57 13.92 -14.49
CA GLY A 149 17.50 13.40 -15.32
C GLY A 149 16.12 13.68 -14.73
N ASP A 150 15.15 12.94 -15.24
CA ASP A 150 13.76 13.04 -14.83
C ASP A 150 13.50 12.25 -13.54
N ALA A 151 13.26 12.96 -12.44
CA ALA A 151 12.94 12.37 -11.13
C ALA A 151 11.62 11.57 -11.16
N GLU A 152 10.67 11.98 -12.01
CA GLU A 152 9.40 11.27 -12.17
C GLU A 152 9.62 9.91 -12.84
N LEU A 153 10.47 9.87 -13.87
CA LEU A 153 10.88 8.61 -14.50
C LEU A 153 11.60 7.69 -13.51
N VAL A 154 12.49 8.22 -12.67
CA VAL A 154 13.18 7.45 -11.62
C VAL A 154 12.15 6.84 -10.66
N ALA A 155 11.23 7.64 -10.12
CA ALA A 155 10.21 7.15 -9.20
C ALA A 155 9.35 6.03 -9.82
N HIS A 156 8.94 6.17 -11.09
CA HIS A 156 8.19 5.13 -11.81
C HIS A 156 9.01 3.86 -12.05
N GLN A 157 10.30 3.97 -12.38
CA GLN A 157 11.17 2.81 -12.55
C GLN A 157 11.30 2.01 -11.25
N LEU A 158 11.49 2.71 -10.13
CA LEU A 158 11.55 2.06 -8.82
C LEU A 158 10.21 1.43 -8.46
N TRP A 159 9.11 2.17 -8.60
CA TRP A 159 7.78 1.66 -8.27
C TRP A 159 7.43 0.40 -9.09
N THR A 160 7.60 0.44 -10.41
CA THR A 160 7.28 -0.70 -11.28
C THR A 160 8.10 -1.95 -10.95
N ALA A 161 9.41 -1.78 -10.68
CA ALA A 161 10.28 -2.89 -10.32
C ALA A 161 9.91 -3.52 -8.96
N ILE A 162 9.68 -2.68 -7.94
CA ILE A 162 9.29 -3.16 -6.61
C ILE A 162 7.88 -3.76 -6.62
N HIS A 163 6.94 -3.17 -7.36
CA HIS A 163 5.59 -3.70 -7.53
C HIS A 163 5.61 -5.12 -8.12
N GLY A 164 6.38 -5.34 -9.20
CA GLY A 164 6.52 -6.66 -9.82
C GLY A 164 7.11 -7.71 -8.87
N LEU A 165 8.13 -7.34 -8.09
CA LEU A 165 8.73 -8.24 -7.10
C LEU A 165 7.74 -8.61 -6.00
N VAL A 166 7.07 -7.61 -5.40
CA VAL A 166 6.09 -7.82 -4.34
C VAL A 166 4.90 -8.65 -4.81
N ALA A 167 4.46 -8.46 -6.06
CA ALA A 167 3.42 -9.30 -6.65
C ALA A 167 3.84 -10.77 -6.78
N LEU A 168 5.11 -11.04 -7.10
CA LEU A 168 5.65 -12.40 -7.14
C LEU A 168 5.83 -13.00 -5.74
N GLU A 169 6.23 -12.19 -4.77
CA GLU A 169 6.33 -12.58 -3.37
C GLU A 169 4.98 -12.98 -2.79
N LEU A 170 3.95 -12.13 -2.95
CA LEU A 170 2.58 -12.43 -2.49
C LEU A 170 1.96 -13.65 -3.20
N GLY A 171 2.47 -14.01 -4.37
CA GLY A 171 2.07 -15.21 -5.11
C GLY A 171 2.87 -16.46 -4.76
N ASP A 172 3.74 -16.41 -3.74
CA ASP A 172 4.62 -17.51 -3.31
C ASP A 172 5.56 -18.04 -4.42
N TYR A 173 5.94 -17.20 -5.39
CA TYR A 173 6.84 -17.59 -6.49
C TYR A 173 8.32 -17.45 -6.14
N LEU A 174 8.67 -16.72 -5.08
CA LEU A 174 10.05 -16.46 -4.66
C LEU A 174 10.45 -17.45 -3.56
N ILE A 175 11.04 -18.57 -3.99
CA ILE A 175 11.44 -19.68 -3.11
C ILE A 175 12.96 -19.90 -3.15
N GLU A 176 13.46 -20.67 -2.18
CA GLU A 176 14.88 -20.99 -2.08
C GLU A 176 15.45 -21.65 -3.34
N PRO A 177 16.69 -21.31 -3.75
CA PRO A 177 17.71 -20.53 -3.01
C PRO A 177 17.61 -19.00 -3.20
N CYS A 178 16.58 -18.50 -3.88
CA CYS A 178 16.36 -17.08 -4.20
C CYS A 178 15.04 -16.63 -3.58
N ASP A 179 14.98 -16.66 -2.25
CA ASP A 179 13.84 -16.17 -1.48
C ASP A 179 13.56 -14.67 -1.71
N ALA A 180 12.39 -14.23 -1.23
CA ALA A 180 11.94 -12.86 -1.42
C ALA A 180 12.90 -11.83 -0.82
N ASP A 181 13.47 -12.08 0.36
CA ASP A 181 14.40 -11.16 1.01
C ASP A 181 15.68 -10.96 0.20
N ARG A 182 16.31 -12.06 -0.24
CA ARG A 182 17.52 -12.02 -1.04
C ARG A 182 17.29 -11.31 -2.37
N VAL A 183 16.18 -11.62 -3.06
CA VAL A 183 15.85 -10.99 -4.34
C VAL A 183 15.53 -9.51 -4.13
N PHE A 184 14.83 -9.14 -3.06
CA PHE A 184 14.49 -7.76 -2.73
C PHE A 184 15.73 -6.90 -2.44
N GLU A 185 16.66 -7.38 -1.61
CA GLU A 185 17.91 -6.66 -1.32
C GLU A 185 18.77 -6.45 -2.58
N ALA A 186 18.88 -7.50 -3.40
CA ALA A 186 19.59 -7.42 -4.67
C ALA A 186 18.92 -6.42 -5.62
N GLN A 187 17.59 -6.47 -5.74
CA GLN A 187 16.81 -5.60 -6.61
C GLN A 187 16.93 -4.13 -6.19
N LEU A 188 16.81 -3.82 -4.90
CA LEU A 188 17.01 -2.45 -4.41
C LEU A 188 18.39 -1.91 -4.78
N THR A 189 19.44 -2.69 -4.49
CA THR A 189 20.82 -2.29 -4.80
C THR A 189 21.03 -2.08 -6.30
N SER A 190 20.55 -3.03 -7.13
CA SER A 190 20.63 -2.93 -8.59
C SER A 190 19.88 -1.71 -9.15
N LEU A 191 18.72 -1.36 -8.58
CA LEU A 191 17.97 -0.17 -9.01
C LEU A 191 18.74 1.12 -8.73
N MET A 192 19.30 1.28 -7.52
CA MET A 192 20.06 2.49 -7.16
C MET A 192 21.29 2.68 -8.06
N ILE A 193 22.00 1.58 -8.36
CA ILE A 193 23.12 1.58 -9.33
C ILE A 193 22.60 1.92 -10.73
N GLY A 194 21.50 1.28 -11.12
CA GLY A 194 20.86 1.47 -12.42
C GLY A 194 20.54 2.93 -12.71
N VAL A 195 20.11 3.71 -11.71
CA VAL A 195 19.77 5.13 -11.85
C VAL A 195 20.96 6.09 -11.65
N GLY A 196 22.12 5.60 -11.20
CA GLY A 196 23.36 6.39 -11.22
C GLY A 196 24.29 6.25 -10.02
N ASP A 197 23.87 5.60 -8.95
CA ASP A 197 24.70 5.50 -7.76
C ASP A 197 25.86 4.51 -7.94
N THR A 198 26.90 4.65 -7.14
CA THR A 198 28.00 3.67 -7.14
C THR A 198 27.59 2.42 -6.37
N LEU A 199 28.14 1.25 -6.74
CA LEU A 199 27.89 0.00 -6.01
C LEU A 199 28.17 0.14 -4.51
N GLU A 200 29.31 0.76 -4.15
CA GLU A 200 29.73 0.92 -2.76
C GLU A 200 28.76 1.80 -1.97
N ALA A 201 28.36 2.95 -2.52
CA ALA A 201 27.46 3.87 -1.86
C ALA A 201 26.02 3.33 -1.80
N ALA A 202 25.52 2.73 -2.89
CA ALA A 202 24.22 2.09 -2.95
C ALA A 202 24.09 0.97 -1.91
N THR A 203 25.10 0.09 -1.81
CA THR A 203 25.10 -1.01 -0.83
C THR A 203 25.03 -0.48 0.60
N ARG A 204 25.78 0.57 0.92
CA ARG A 204 25.70 1.21 2.25
C ARG A 204 24.32 1.80 2.53
N SER A 205 23.74 2.53 1.59
CA SER A 205 22.44 3.17 1.74
C SER A 205 21.31 2.14 1.87
N VAL A 206 21.34 1.06 1.09
CA VAL A 206 20.37 -0.06 1.18
C VAL A 206 20.51 -0.81 2.51
N THR A 207 21.73 -1.03 3.00
CA THR A 207 21.96 -1.64 4.31
C THR A 207 21.44 -0.74 5.44
N SER A 208 21.69 0.57 5.35
CA SER A 208 21.22 1.56 6.32
C SER A 208 19.69 1.61 6.38
N SER A 209 19.01 1.57 5.23
CA SER A 209 17.54 1.57 5.17
C SER A 209 16.92 0.31 5.79
N HIS A 210 17.62 -0.82 5.78
CA HIS A 210 17.13 -2.04 6.45
C HIS A 210 17.04 -1.83 7.97
N ALA A 211 18.07 -1.24 8.59
CA ALA A 211 18.05 -0.94 10.03
C ALA A 211 16.91 0.02 10.40
N ARG A 212 16.58 0.96 9.50
CA ARG A 212 15.51 1.95 9.69
C ARG A 212 14.11 1.36 9.58
N LEU A 213 13.92 0.29 8.80
CA LEU A 213 12.62 -0.37 8.64
C LEU A 213 12.01 -0.75 10.01
N ALA A 214 12.80 -1.37 10.87
CA ALA A 214 12.36 -1.81 12.19
C ALA A 214 12.04 -0.66 13.17
N THR A 215 12.60 0.53 12.95
CA THR A 215 12.42 1.68 13.86
C THR A 215 11.40 2.68 13.36
N GLU A 216 11.23 2.81 12.04
CA GLU A 216 10.37 3.83 11.42
C GLU A 216 9.07 3.25 10.86
N ILE A 217 9.10 2.04 10.29
CA ILE A 217 7.98 1.50 9.50
C ILE A 217 7.23 0.39 10.25
N GLU A 218 7.94 -0.63 10.74
CA GLU A 218 7.29 -1.77 11.43
C GLU A 218 6.52 -1.39 12.70
N PRO A 219 6.93 -0.38 13.50
CA PRO A 219 6.15 0.07 14.65
C PRO A 219 4.89 0.84 14.26
N ALA A 220 4.78 1.31 13.02
CA ALA A 220 3.61 2.04 12.57
C ALA A 220 2.44 1.06 12.42
N GLU A 221 1.39 1.23 13.23
CA GLU A 221 0.13 0.56 12.94
C GLU A 221 -0.50 1.17 11.68
N PRO A 222 -1.12 0.37 10.81
CA PRO A 222 -1.93 0.91 9.72
C PRO A 222 -3.08 1.72 10.34
N ALA A 223 -2.95 3.04 10.33
CA ALA A 223 -3.97 3.92 10.87
C ALA A 223 -5.20 3.86 9.94
N PRO A 224 -6.39 3.49 10.46
CA PRO A 224 -7.60 3.53 9.65
C PRO A 224 -7.93 4.98 9.29
N VAL A 225 -8.47 5.20 8.09
CA VAL A 225 -8.92 6.54 7.69
C VAL A 225 -10.02 7.00 8.66
N THR A 226 -9.75 8.06 9.44
CA THR A 226 -10.80 8.79 10.16
C THR A 226 -11.67 9.52 9.13
N GLU A 227 -12.98 9.53 9.36
CA GLU A 227 -14.01 10.06 8.45
C GLU A 227 -13.53 11.25 7.61
N ARG A 228 -13.64 11.13 6.27
CA ARG A 228 -13.40 12.24 5.36
C ARG A 228 -14.24 13.45 5.79
N PRO A 229 -13.70 14.68 5.76
CA PRO A 229 -14.54 15.85 5.74
C PRO A 229 -15.53 15.72 4.58
N ALA A 230 -16.80 16.02 4.81
CA ALA A 230 -17.79 16.03 3.76
C ALA A 230 -17.49 17.18 2.77
N GLY A 231 -16.79 16.88 1.68
CA GLY A 231 -16.56 17.75 0.53
C GLY A 231 -15.79 16.94 -0.51
N ASP A 232 -16.20 16.79 -1.76
CA ASP A 232 -16.91 17.73 -2.62
C ASP A 232 -17.97 16.98 -3.45
N ARG A 233 -19.25 17.35 -3.28
CA ARG A 233 -20.32 16.94 -4.19
C ARG A 233 -20.55 18.07 -5.19
N THR A 234 -19.54 18.47 -5.94
CA THR A 234 -19.73 19.42 -7.05
C THR A 234 -18.61 19.29 -8.09
N ALA A 235 -18.86 18.49 -9.14
CA ALA A 235 -18.71 18.82 -10.56
C ALA A 235 -19.05 17.59 -11.41
#